data_AF-A0A1D8A2Z0-F1
#
_entry.id   AF-A0A1D8A2Z0-F1
#
_cell.length_a   1.000
_cell.length_b   1.000
_cell.length_c   1.000
_cell.angle_alpha   90.00
_cell.angle_beta   90.00
_cell.angle_gamma   90.00
#
_symmetry.space_group_name_H-M   'P 1'
#
loop_
_entity.id
_entity.type
_entity.pdbx_description
1 polymer ?
#
loop_
_entity_poly.entity_id
_entity_poly.type
_entity_poly.pdbx_seq_one_letter_code
_entity_poly.pdbx_strand_id
1 'polypeptide(L)'
;MNIYVHRFTSKCPSNGALISYKLEIRSNDVIMVEEIITACAVESTYHESLADILYARFGGQQSMIAFHHGVCIQTFRPSHTDFQ
;
A
#
# COMPACT_ATOMS: atom_id res chain seq x y z
N MET A 1 16.53 7.54 5.74
CA MET A 1 15.31 7.40 4.94
C MET A 1 15.55 6.41 3.80
N ASN A 2 15.01 5.21 3.95
CA ASN A 2 14.93 4.14 2.96
C ASN A 2 13.64 4.30 2.14
N ILE A 3 13.67 3.91 0.86
CA ILE A 3 12.49 3.94 -0.02
C ILE A 3 12.28 2.55 -0.61
N TYR A 4 11.10 2.00 -0.38
CA TYR A 4 10.68 0.70 -0.91
C TYR A 4 9.56 0.93 -1.92
N VAL A 5 9.69 0.37 -3.11
CA VAL A 5 8.65 0.43 -4.15
C VAL A 5 8.28 -0.99 -4.56
N HIS A 6 7.01 -1.33 -4.42
CA HIS A 6 6.49 -2.63 -4.82
C HIS A 6 5.28 -2.46 -5.74
N ARG A 7 5.23 -3.29 -6.79
CA ARG A 7 4.08 -3.41 -7.68
C ARG A 7 3.48 -4.79 -7.49
N PHE A 8 2.19 -4.83 -7.27
CA PHE A 8 1.45 -6.06 -7.03
C PHE A 8 0.02 -5.93 -7.53
N THR A 9 -0.68 -7.05 -7.53
CA THR A 9 -2.08 -7.11 -7.96
C THR A 9 -2.95 -7.73 -6.90
N SER A 10 -4.18 -7.22 -6.74
CA SER A 10 -5.21 -7.83 -5.89
C SER A 10 -6.57 -7.73 -6.55
N LYS A 11 -7.52 -8.58 -6.16
CA LYS A 11 -8.88 -8.56 -6.72
C LYS A 11 -9.70 -7.46 -6.08
N CYS A 12 -10.50 -6.77 -6.88
CA CYS A 12 -11.51 -5.85 -6.40
C CYS A 12 -12.60 -6.62 -5.64
N PRO A 13 -12.95 -6.22 -4.41
CA PRO A 13 -14.00 -6.89 -3.65
C PRO A 13 -15.39 -6.77 -4.29
N SER A 14 -15.63 -5.72 -5.08
CA SER A 14 -16.95 -5.47 -5.67
C SER A 14 -17.23 -6.27 -6.95
N ASN A 15 -16.20 -6.65 -7.72
CA ASN A 15 -16.40 -7.26 -9.03
C ASN A 15 -15.35 -8.32 -9.42
N GLY A 16 -14.38 -8.62 -8.54
CA GLY A 16 -13.36 -9.62 -8.77
C GLY A 16 -12.29 -9.25 -9.81
N ALA A 17 -12.37 -8.05 -10.43
CA ALA A 17 -11.39 -7.62 -11.41
C ALA A 17 -10.02 -7.41 -10.76
N LEU A 18 -8.96 -7.75 -11.49
CA LEU A 18 -7.61 -7.58 -11.00
C LEU A 18 -7.19 -6.10 -11.07
N ILE A 19 -6.77 -5.54 -9.95
CA ILE A 19 -6.27 -4.17 -9.84
C ILE A 19 -4.75 -4.21 -9.71
N SER A 20 -4.05 -3.39 -10.48
CA SER A 20 -2.60 -3.18 -10.34
C SER A 20 -2.31 -2.00 -9.42
N TYR A 21 -1.50 -2.24 -8.40
CA TYR A 21 -1.09 -1.25 -7.41
C TYR A 21 0.40 -0.92 -7.57
N LYS A 22 0.76 0.32 -7.24
CA LYS A 22 2.12 0.72 -6.89
C LYS A 22 2.09 1.26 -5.45
N LEU A 23 2.78 0.56 -4.55
CA LEU A 23 3.03 1.00 -3.18
C LEU A 23 4.43 1.61 -3.09
N GLU A 24 4.53 2.74 -2.38
CA GLU A 24 5.78 3.34 -1.97
C GLU A 24 5.76 3.53 -0.44
N ILE A 25 6.77 2.99 0.24
CA ILE A 25 6.99 3.16 1.68
C ILE A 25 8.31 3.91 1.88
N ARG A 26 8.27 4.99 2.66
CA ARG A 26 9.45 5.74 3.10
C ARG A 26 9.59 5.58 4.61
N SER A 27 10.69 4.97 5.05
CA SER A 27 10.93 4.67 6.47
C SER A 27 12.37 4.96 6.86
N ASN A 28 12.61 5.32 8.12
CA ASN A 28 13.97 5.38 8.68
C ASN A 28 14.45 4.02 9.16
N ASP A 29 13.53 3.09 9.42
CA ASP A 29 13.84 1.72 9.81
C ASP A 29 14.05 0.82 8.60
N VAL A 30 14.68 -0.33 8.83
CA VAL A 30 14.79 -1.39 7.82
C VAL A 30 13.49 -2.19 7.84
N ILE A 31 12.84 -2.28 6.68
CA ILE A 31 11.70 -3.17 6.44
C ILE A 31 12.17 -4.34 5.58
N MET A 32 11.84 -5.56 6.00
CA MET A 32 12.18 -6.77 5.23
C MET A 32 11.33 -6.84 3.95
N VAL A 33 11.97 -7.06 2.81
CA VAL A 33 11.30 -7.07 1.50
C VAL A 33 10.30 -8.21 1.42
N GLU A 34 10.62 -9.35 2.04
CA GLU A 34 9.75 -10.53 2.12
C GLU A 34 8.45 -10.23 2.87
N GLU A 35 8.50 -9.36 3.89
CA GLU A 35 7.31 -8.94 4.62
C GLU A 35 6.42 -8.01 3.78
N ILE A 36 7.01 -7.10 3.00
CA ILE A 36 6.28 -6.24 2.05
C ILE A 36 5.53 -7.11 1.04
N ILE A 37 6.23 -8.07 0.43
CA ILE A 37 5.63 -9.00 -0.55
C ILE A 37 4.47 -9.77 0.09
N THR A 38 4.71 -10.34 1.28
CA THR A 38 3.70 -11.14 1.99
C THR A 38 2.47 -10.30 2.37
N ALA A 39 2.67 -9.06 2.84
CA ALA A 39 1.58 -8.17 3.23
C ALA A 39 0.74 -7.70 2.02
N CYS A 40 1.35 -7.60 0.84
CA CYS A 40 0.67 -7.18 -0.38
C CYS A 40 -0.09 -8.34 -1.08
N ALA A 41 0.13 -9.59 -0.67
CA ALA A 41 -0.52 -10.78 -1.23
C ALA A 41 -1.97 -10.99 -0.72
N VAL A 42 -2.72 -9.90 -0.51
CA VAL A 42 -4.11 -9.93 -0.05
C VAL A 42 -5.06 -10.40 -1.16
N GLU A 43 -5.97 -11.31 -0.83
CA GLU A 43 -6.89 -11.88 -1.83
C GLU A 43 -7.91 -10.86 -2.36
N SER A 44 -8.52 -10.06 -1.46
CA SER A 44 -9.56 -9.09 -1.82
C SER A 44 -9.81 -8.09 -0.68
N THR A 45 -9.65 -6.80 -0.95
CA THR A 45 -9.97 -5.71 -0.01
C THR A 45 -10.09 -4.38 -0.77
N TYR A 46 -10.71 -3.37 -0.17
CA TYR A 46 -10.77 -2.02 -0.75
C TYR A 46 -9.38 -1.35 -0.72
N HIS A 47 -9.11 -0.49 -1.71
CA HIS A 47 -7.82 0.21 -1.84
C HIS A 47 -7.44 0.95 -0.55
N GLU A 48 -8.40 1.67 0.03
CA GLU A 48 -8.22 2.49 1.23
C GLU A 48 -7.94 1.62 2.46
N SER A 49 -8.69 0.53 2.61
CA SER A 49 -8.48 -0.44 3.69
C SER A 49 -7.13 -1.14 3.56
N LEU A 50 -6.70 -1.47 2.34
CA LEU A 50 -5.35 -2.00 2.12
C LEU A 50 -4.27 -1.01 2.52
N ALA A 51 -4.44 0.27 2.17
CA ALA A 51 -3.52 1.32 2.60
C ALA A 51 -3.43 1.41 4.12
N ASP A 52 -4.56 1.31 4.83
CA ASP A 52 -4.59 1.34 6.30
C ASP A 52 -3.92 0.11 6.92
N ILE A 53 -4.13 -1.08 6.37
CA ILE A 53 -3.50 -2.32 6.82
C ILE A 53 -1.97 -2.24 6.65
N LEU A 54 -1.50 -1.79 5.49
CA LEU A 54 -0.07 -1.64 5.19
C LEU A 54 0.56 -0.55 6.05
N TYR A 55 -0.16 0.53 6.31
CA TYR A 55 0.28 1.60 7.20
C TYR A 55 0.40 1.14 8.65
N ALA A 56 -0.62 0.44 9.16
CA ALA A 56 -0.58 -0.13 10.51
C ALA A 56 0.56 -1.15 10.69
N ARG A 57 0.92 -1.87 9.62
CA ARG A 57 1.98 -2.88 9.66
C ARG A 57 3.39 -2.29 9.58
N PHE A 58 3.62 -1.34 8.67
CA PHE A 58 4.98 -0.87 8.34
C PHE A 58 5.27 0.55 8.82
N GLY A 59 4.25 1.32 9.21
CA GLY A 59 4.40 2.74 9.53
C GLY A 59 5.04 3.52 8.39
N GLY A 60 5.87 4.51 8.75
CA GLY A 60 6.55 5.38 7.78
C GLY A 60 5.58 6.20 6.92
N GLN A 61 6.11 7.04 6.03
CA GLN A 61 5.27 7.73 5.06
C GLN A 61 4.94 6.77 3.91
N GLN A 62 3.65 6.61 3.60
CA GLN A 62 3.20 5.70 2.55
C GLN A 62 2.37 6.41 1.50
N SER A 63 2.54 5.98 0.24
CA SER A 63 1.62 6.31 -0.84
C SER A 63 1.29 5.07 -1.65
N MET A 64 0.03 4.91 -2.02
CA MET A 64 -0.41 3.81 -2.87
C MET A 64 -1.32 4.33 -3.97
N ILE A 65 -1.03 3.94 -5.20
CA ILE A 65 -1.76 4.36 -6.40
C ILE A 65 -2.23 3.14 -7.20
N ALA A 66 -3.45 3.21 -7.70
CA ALA A 66 -4.05 2.21 -8.57
C ALA A 66 -5.01 2.87 -9.57
N PHE A 67 -5.28 2.17 -10.67
CA PHE A 67 -6.32 2.53 -11.63
C PHE A 67 -7.38 1.44 -11.68
N HIS A 68 -8.64 1.81 -11.48
CA HIS A 68 -9.77 0.88 -11.55
C HIS A 68 -10.91 1.51 -12.36
N HIS A 69 -11.34 0.85 -13.43
CA HIS A 69 -12.43 1.31 -14.33
C HIS A 69 -12.28 2.76 -14.82
N GLY A 70 -11.05 3.15 -15.18
CA GLY A 70 -10.73 4.50 -15.65
C GLY A 70 -10.58 5.55 -14.55
N VAL A 71 -10.74 5.18 -13.28
CA VAL A 71 -10.52 6.07 -12.12
C VAL A 71 -9.15 5.82 -11.52
N CYS A 72 -8.37 6.89 -11.34
CA CYS A 72 -7.14 6.87 -10.56
C CYS A 72 -7.47 7.06 -9.08
N ILE A 73 -7.01 6.14 -8.23
CA ILE A 73 -7.18 6.19 -6.79
C ILE A 73 -5.79 6.29 -6.18
N GLN A 74 -5.59 7.31 -5.33
CA GLN A 74 -4.33 7.49 -4.62
C GLN A 74 -4.62 7.74 -3.13
N THR A 75 -3.93 6.99 -2.28
CA THR A 75 -3.93 7.20 -0.83
C THR A 75 -2.57 7.69 -0.36
N PHE A 76 -2.61 8.50 0.70
CA PHE A 76 -1.43 9.01 1.39
C PHE A 76 -1.59 8.75 2.89
N ARG A 77 -0.52 8.30 3.55
CA ARG A 77 -0.43 8.19 5.00
C ARG A 77 0.87 8.89 5.44
N PRO A 78 0.80 9.88 6.35
CA PRO A 78 1.98 10.62 6.82
C PRO A 78 2.84 9.75 7.74
N SER A 79 4.01 10.23 8.17
CA SER A 79 4.75 9.51 9.21
C SER A 79 4.12 9.75 10.59
N HIS A 80 4.12 8.75 11.49
CA HIS A 80 3.60 8.91 12.85
C HIS A 80 4.36 9.98 13.68
N THR A 81 5.55 10.39 13.24
CA THR A 81 6.38 11.42 13.87
C THR A 81 5.97 12.86 13.54
N ASP A 82 5.00 13.08 12.64
CA ASP A 82 4.63 14.43 12.18
C ASP A 82 3.64 15.17 13.13
N PHE A 83 3.25 14.58 14.27
CA PHE A 83 2.31 15.16 15.24
C PHE A 83 2.85 15.20 16.68
N GLN A 84 4.13 15.56 16.86
CA GLN A 84 4.68 15.95 18.16
C GLN A 84 5.08 17.42 18.19
#